data_AF-A0A6J8DJK8-F1
#
_entry.id   AF-A0A6J8DJK8-F1
#
_cell.length_a   1.000
_cell.length_b   1.000
_cell.length_c   1.000
_cell.angle_alpha   90.00
_cell.angle_beta   90.00
_cell.angle_gamma   90.00
#
_symmetry.space_group_name_H-M   'P 1'
#
loop_
_entity.id
_entity.type
_entity.pdbx_description
1 polymer ?
#
loop_
_entity_poly.entity_id
_entity_poly.type
_entity_poly.pdbx_seq_one_letter_code
_entity_poly.pdbx_strand_id
1 'polypeptide(L)'
;MLIFTAVRLKREEHQPVRNSELTTDEVNYLRMIHLLVRVACPVVRMYFDKEIQPDQLRKTLDKYRSEMVTRYRKKDTIINDSQWSLLYGPYIGQKVTSNDFDIRLMTYLLSTLAHIEVGDVYPVYSNTSIHAMLSRIQLISNETLRNFEGKLSGYKFNKNWDCIGQTDFLC
;
A
#
# COMPACT_ATOMS: atom_id res chain seq x y z
N MET A 1 -10.86 4.00 -9.44
CA MET A 1 -12.04 3.13 -9.66
C MET A 1 -11.85 1.84 -8.85
N LEU A 2 -12.70 1.63 -7.84
CA LEU A 2 -12.63 0.53 -6.87
C LEU A 2 -12.71 -0.84 -7.56
N ILE A 3 -11.69 -1.69 -7.44
CA ILE A 3 -11.82 -3.12 -7.77
C ILE A 3 -12.09 -3.87 -6.46
N PHE A 4 -13.36 -3.84 -6.06
CA PHE A 4 -13.97 -4.90 -5.27
C PHE A 4 -14.76 -5.78 -6.24
N THR A 5 -14.10 -6.79 -6.82
CA THR A 5 -14.75 -7.92 -7.51
C THR A 5 -13.67 -9.01 -7.65
N ALA A 6 -13.84 -10.27 -7.26
CA ALA A 6 -15.06 -11.05 -7.16
C ALA A 6 -14.90 -12.16 -6.09
N VAL A 7 -15.83 -12.20 -5.13
CA VAL A 7 -16.22 -13.45 -4.49
C VAL A 7 -17.03 -14.23 -5.54
N ARG A 8 -16.44 -15.29 -6.06
CA ARG A 8 -17.06 -16.17 -7.05
C ARG A 8 -18.15 -17.00 -6.37
N LEU A 9 -19.40 -16.53 -6.49
CA LEU A 9 -20.60 -17.27 -6.08
C LEU A 9 -20.71 -18.57 -6.89
N LYS A 10 -20.60 -19.71 -6.20
CA LYS A 10 -21.16 -20.98 -6.66
C LYS A 10 -22.53 -21.18 -5.98
N ARG A 11 -23.44 -21.69 -6.80
CA ARG A 11 -24.89 -21.80 -6.67
C ARG A 11 -25.30 -22.78 -5.55
N GLU A 12 -26.14 -22.27 -4.64
CA GLU A 12 -27.18 -22.88 -3.79
C GLU A 12 -27.09 -24.37 -3.39
N GLU A 13 -26.68 -24.60 -2.14
CA GLU A 13 -27.44 -25.42 -1.19
C GLU A 13 -27.79 -24.51 -0.01
N HIS A 14 -29.05 -24.52 0.45
CA HIS A 14 -29.50 -23.74 1.61
C HIS A 14 -28.82 -24.23 2.89
N GLN A 15 -27.61 -23.73 3.14
CA GLN A 15 -27.03 -23.71 4.48
C GLN A 15 -27.64 -22.54 5.25
N PRO A 16 -27.99 -22.71 6.53
CA PRO A 16 -28.47 -21.60 7.35
C PRO A 16 -27.44 -20.47 7.27
N VAL A 17 -27.91 -19.24 7.02
CA VAL A 17 -27.08 -18.03 7.05
C VAL A 17 -26.33 -18.05 8.38
N ARG A 18 -25.06 -18.42 8.33
CA ARG A 18 -24.19 -18.41 9.50
C ARG A 18 -24.10 -16.95 9.88
N ASN A 19 -24.75 -16.56 10.97
CA ASN A 19 -24.24 -15.47 11.80
C ASN A 19 -22.89 -15.94 12.36
N SER A 20 -21.88 -16.10 11.51
CA SER A 20 -20.54 -16.43 11.95
C SER A 20 -19.96 -15.15 12.50
N GLU A 21 -19.93 -15.04 13.83
CA GLU A 21 -19.12 -14.03 14.50
C GLU A 21 -17.69 -14.13 13.95
N LEU A 22 -17.12 -12.97 13.60
CA LEU A 22 -15.72 -12.90 13.19
C LEU A 22 -14.86 -13.37 14.35
N THR A 23 -13.86 -14.19 14.04
CA THR A 23 -12.81 -14.52 15.00
C THR A 23 -12.00 -13.28 15.36
N THR A 24 -11.38 -13.28 16.55
CA THR A 24 -10.49 -12.19 16.98
C THR A 24 -9.41 -11.88 15.93
N ASP A 25 -8.86 -12.91 15.28
CA ASP A 25 -7.82 -12.76 14.26
C ASP A 25 -8.35 -12.11 12.97
N GLU A 26 -9.61 -12.36 12.58
CA GLU A 26 -10.25 -11.68 11.44
C GLU A 26 -10.53 -10.21 11.76
N VAL A 27 -10.99 -9.92 12.99
CA VAL A 27 -11.17 -8.54 13.45
C VAL A 27 -9.84 -7.79 13.45
N ASN A 28 -8.77 -8.39 13.97
CA ASN A 28 -7.43 -7.82 13.96
C ASN A 28 -6.92 -7.54 12.55
N TYR A 29 -7.16 -8.46 11.61
CA TYR A 29 -6.82 -8.26 10.20
C TYR A 29 -7.56 -7.05 9.62
N LEU A 30 -8.89 -6.97 9.80
CA LEU A 30 -9.70 -5.84 9.31
C LEU A 30 -9.27 -4.50 9.91
N ARG A 31 -8.93 -4.48 11.21
CA ARG A 31 -8.38 -3.29 11.88
C ARG A 31 -7.05 -2.87 11.27
N MET A 32 -6.18 -3.83 10.93
CA MET A 32 -4.90 -3.53 10.28
C MET A 32 -5.09 -2.99 8.85
N ILE A 33 -5.99 -3.59 8.07
CA ILE A 33 -6.37 -3.07 6.75
C ILE A 33 -6.92 -1.65 6.85
N HIS A 34 -7.80 -1.41 7.81
CA HIS A 34 -8.33 -0.08 8.06
C HIS A 34 -7.22 0.92 8.39
N LEU A 35 -6.31 0.59 9.30
CA LEU A 35 -5.17 1.43 9.65
C LEU A 35 -4.32 1.77 8.42
N LEU A 36 -3.96 0.76 7.61
CA LEU A 36 -3.13 0.97 6.42
C LEU A 36 -3.82 1.80 5.34
N VAL A 37 -5.09 1.50 5.03
CA VAL A 37 -5.80 2.08 3.88
C VAL A 37 -6.45 3.42 4.23
N ARG A 38 -7.02 3.55 5.43
CA ARG A 38 -7.78 4.76 5.82
C ARG A 38 -6.94 5.77 6.57
N VAL A 39 -5.93 5.34 7.32
CA VAL A 39 -5.14 6.23 8.18
C VAL A 39 -3.76 6.48 7.58
N ALA A 40 -2.97 5.45 7.31
CA ALA A 40 -1.61 5.62 6.82
C ALA A 40 -1.54 6.09 5.35
N CYS A 41 -2.41 5.60 4.47
CA CYS A 41 -2.38 5.93 3.05
C CYS A 41 -2.53 7.45 2.76
N PRO A 42 -3.50 8.18 3.35
CA PRO A 42 -3.56 9.64 3.21
C PRO A 42 -2.29 10.37 3.65
N VAL A 43 -1.67 9.94 4.75
CA VAL A 43 -0.45 10.61 5.23
C VAL A 43 0.74 10.31 4.32
N VAL A 44 0.92 9.06 3.89
CA VAL A 44 1.93 8.71 2.89
C VAL A 44 1.72 9.50 1.60
N ARG A 45 0.47 9.70 1.16
CA ARG A 45 0.15 10.53 0.00
C ARG A 45 0.52 11.99 0.19
N MET A 46 0.24 12.56 1.35
CA MET A 46 0.62 13.95 1.66
C MET A 46 2.14 14.13 1.53
N TYR A 47 2.93 13.18 2.02
CA TYR A 47 4.39 13.21 1.85
C TYR A 47 4.81 12.95 0.41
N PHE A 48 4.17 12.00 -0.28
CA PHE A 48 4.38 11.76 -1.69
C PHE A 48 4.21 13.05 -2.52
N ASP A 49 3.11 13.76 -2.32
CA ASP A 49 2.79 15.00 -3.04
C ASP A 49 3.71 16.17 -2.65
N LYS A 50 4.30 16.13 -1.45
CA LYS A 50 5.31 17.10 -1.03
C LYS A 50 6.64 16.89 -1.77
N GLU A 51 7.08 15.65 -1.89
CA GLU A 51 8.34 15.27 -2.55
C GLU A 51 8.23 15.30 -4.07
N ILE A 52 7.06 14.91 -4.59
CA ILE A 52 6.74 14.86 -6.02
C ILE A 52 5.44 15.62 -6.23
N GLN A 53 5.57 16.92 -6.50
CA GLN A 53 4.40 17.79 -6.66
C GLN A 53 3.43 17.24 -7.72
N PRO A 54 2.10 17.28 -7.49
CA PRO A 54 1.11 16.67 -8.38
C PRO A 54 1.14 17.17 -9.83
N ASP A 55 1.56 18.41 -10.06
CA ASP A 55 1.76 19.00 -11.39
C ASP A 55 3.05 18.53 -12.07
N GLN A 56 4.06 18.14 -11.30
CA GLN A 56 5.33 17.59 -11.78
C GLN A 56 5.33 16.07 -11.92
N LEU A 57 4.35 15.37 -11.33
CA LEU A 57 4.29 13.90 -11.29
C LEU A 57 4.51 13.26 -12.66
N ARG A 58 3.81 13.72 -13.70
CA ARG A 58 3.97 13.18 -15.06
C ARG A 58 5.38 13.37 -15.59
N LYS A 59 5.95 14.56 -15.43
CA LYS A 59 7.31 14.90 -15.88
C LYS A 59 8.35 14.03 -15.16
N THR A 60 8.19 13.82 -13.85
CA THR A 60 9.07 12.94 -13.06
C THR A 60 8.95 11.49 -13.52
N LEU A 61 7.73 10.97 -13.72
CA LEU A 61 7.53 9.61 -14.24
C LEU A 61 8.16 9.42 -15.63
N ASP A 62 8.07 10.41 -16.51
CA ASP A 62 8.68 10.34 -17.84
C ASP A 62 10.22 10.43 -17.76
N LYS A 63 10.78 11.19 -16.83
CA LYS A 63 12.24 11.23 -16.55
C LYS A 63 12.79 9.86 -16.15
N TYR A 64 12.07 9.09 -15.33
CA TYR A 64 12.49 7.78 -14.84
C TYR A 64 11.91 6.61 -15.64
N ARG A 65 11.36 6.87 -16.82
CA ARG A 65 10.63 5.87 -17.61
C ARG A 65 11.45 4.63 -17.96
N SER A 66 12.73 4.79 -18.29
CA SER A 66 13.61 3.65 -18.62
C SER A 66 13.79 2.68 -17.45
N GLU A 67 13.96 3.22 -16.24
CA GLU A 67 14.01 2.43 -15.02
C GLU A 67 12.68 1.72 -14.78
N MET A 68 11.56 2.45 -14.85
CA MET A 68 10.23 1.89 -14.63
C MET A 68 9.89 0.78 -15.63
N VAL A 69 10.23 0.95 -16.92
CA VAL A 69 10.09 -0.11 -17.96
C VAL A 69 10.90 -1.35 -17.59
N THR A 70 12.12 -1.16 -17.09
CA THR A 70 12.99 -2.27 -16.69
C THR A 70 12.37 -3.04 -15.51
N ARG A 71 11.83 -2.33 -14.51
CA ARG A 71 11.15 -2.94 -13.36
C ARG A 71 9.90 -3.71 -13.78
N TYR A 72 9.06 -3.10 -14.62
CA TYR A 72 7.87 -3.73 -15.19
C TYR A 72 8.20 -5.01 -15.95
N ARG A 73 9.22 -4.97 -16.83
CA ARG A 73 9.67 -6.15 -17.61
C ARG A 73 10.25 -7.26 -16.75
N LYS A 74 10.89 -6.92 -15.63
CA LYS A 74 11.37 -7.89 -14.64
C LYS A 74 10.25 -8.52 -13.80
N LYS A 75 8.99 -8.15 -14.05
CA LYS A 75 7.82 -8.59 -13.26
C LYS A 75 8.00 -8.28 -11.78
N ASP A 76 8.45 -7.06 -11.49
CA ASP A 76 8.46 -6.54 -10.13
C ASP A 76 7.06 -6.72 -9.51
N THR A 77 7.02 -7.25 -8.29
CA THR A 77 5.78 -7.58 -7.60
C THR A 77 4.87 -6.39 -7.37
N ILE A 78 5.43 -5.18 -7.36
CA ILE A 78 4.68 -3.93 -7.14
C ILE A 78 4.18 -3.39 -8.48
N ILE A 79 5.04 -3.31 -9.50
CA ILE A 79 4.69 -2.77 -10.82
C ILE A 79 4.12 -3.88 -11.72
N ASN A 80 2.84 -4.21 -11.51
CA ASN A 80 2.05 -5.09 -12.38
C ASN A 80 1.26 -4.30 -13.45
N ASP A 81 0.55 -4.99 -14.34
CA ASP A 81 -0.20 -4.36 -15.45
C ASP A 81 -1.21 -3.29 -15.00
N SER A 82 -1.85 -3.49 -13.84
CA SER A 82 -2.79 -2.50 -13.28
C SER A 82 -2.06 -1.24 -12.84
N GLN A 83 -0.97 -1.40 -12.07
CA GLN A 83 -0.16 -0.26 -11.62
C GLN A 83 0.51 0.44 -12.80
N TRP A 84 1.01 -0.33 -13.77
CA TRP A 84 1.58 0.22 -15.01
C TRP A 84 0.56 1.09 -15.76
N SER A 85 -0.70 0.66 -15.82
CA SER A 85 -1.78 1.42 -16.45
C SER A 85 -2.12 2.70 -15.68
N LEU A 86 -1.95 2.75 -14.36
CA LEU A 86 -2.09 3.97 -13.57
C LEU A 86 -0.94 4.97 -13.84
N LEU A 87 0.27 4.47 -14.06
CA LEU A 87 1.46 5.31 -14.28
C LEU A 87 1.57 5.81 -15.74
N TYR A 88 1.32 4.92 -16.70
CA TYR A 88 1.58 5.14 -18.13
C TYR A 88 0.41 4.74 -19.02
N GLY A 89 -0.81 4.76 -18.48
CA GLY A 89 -2.03 4.33 -19.16
C GLY A 89 -2.19 4.88 -20.59
N PRO A 90 -2.88 4.14 -21.46
CA PRO A 90 -2.91 4.39 -22.90
C PRO A 90 -3.73 5.63 -23.29
N TYR A 91 -4.53 6.17 -22.38
CA TYR A 91 -5.42 7.30 -22.66
C TYR A 91 -4.63 8.60 -22.72
N ILE A 92 -4.35 9.04 -23.94
CA ILE A 92 -3.82 10.38 -24.23
C ILE A 92 -4.71 11.41 -23.51
N GLY A 93 -4.10 12.20 -22.62
CA GLY A 93 -4.79 13.25 -21.85
C GLY A 93 -5.24 12.86 -20.44
N GLN A 94 -5.12 11.60 -20.03
CA GLN A 94 -5.39 11.25 -18.63
C GLN A 94 -4.31 11.84 -17.72
N LYS A 95 -4.72 12.74 -16.82
CA LYS A 95 -3.83 13.29 -15.80
C LYS A 95 -3.53 12.20 -14.77
N VAL A 96 -2.25 11.84 -14.64
CA VAL A 96 -1.79 10.95 -13.58
C VAL A 96 -1.92 11.68 -12.25
N THR A 97 -2.49 11.02 -11.24
CA THR A 97 -2.69 11.56 -9.90
C THR A 97 -2.37 10.50 -8.85
N SER A 98 -1.77 10.94 -7.73
CA SER A 98 -1.50 10.10 -6.57
C SER A 98 -2.76 9.61 -5.85
N ASN A 99 -3.93 10.18 -6.16
CA ASN A 99 -5.21 9.77 -5.58
C ASN A 99 -5.60 8.32 -5.87
N ASP A 100 -5.19 7.81 -7.03
CA ASP A 100 -5.46 6.43 -7.44
C ASP A 100 -4.36 5.46 -7.00
N PHE A 101 -3.29 5.93 -6.36
CA PHE A 101 -2.18 5.08 -5.92
C PHE A 101 -2.49 4.45 -4.57
N ASP A 102 -2.20 3.16 -4.45
CA ASP A 102 -2.18 2.48 -3.17
C ASP A 102 -0.88 2.79 -2.40
N ILE A 103 -0.88 2.46 -1.11
CA ILE A 103 0.23 2.77 -0.21
C ILE A 103 1.55 2.13 -0.65
N ARG A 104 1.52 0.92 -1.23
CA ARG A 104 2.74 0.20 -1.66
C ARG A 104 3.32 0.83 -2.92
N LEU A 105 2.46 1.22 -3.86
CA LEU A 105 2.91 1.97 -5.04
C LEU A 105 3.54 3.30 -4.61
N MET A 106 2.92 4.04 -3.68
CA MET A 106 3.48 5.31 -3.22
C MET A 106 4.83 5.14 -2.51
N THR A 107 4.98 4.18 -1.58
CA THR A 107 6.29 3.95 -0.92
C THR A 107 7.37 3.53 -1.91
N TYR A 108 7.02 2.72 -2.90
CA TYR A 108 7.92 2.31 -3.97
C TYR A 108 8.36 3.46 -4.88
N LEU A 109 7.43 4.33 -5.26
CA LEU A 109 7.72 5.48 -6.10
C LEU A 109 8.54 6.53 -5.33
N LEU A 110 8.33 6.70 -4.02
CA LEU A 110 9.19 7.55 -3.19
C LEU A 110 10.64 7.06 -3.19
N SER A 111 10.86 5.75 -3.07
CA SER A 111 12.22 5.21 -3.09
C SER A 111 12.88 5.32 -4.46
N THR A 112 12.11 5.11 -5.54
CA THR A 112 12.64 5.12 -6.90
C THR A 112 12.83 6.53 -7.46
N LEU A 113 11.85 7.41 -7.26
CA LEU A 113 11.81 8.72 -7.92
C LEU A 113 12.39 9.85 -7.05
N ALA A 114 12.21 9.75 -5.73
CA ALA A 114 12.67 10.75 -4.76
C ALA A 114 13.91 10.30 -3.97
N HIS A 115 14.45 9.11 -4.25
CA HIS A 115 15.64 8.53 -3.59
C HIS A 115 15.51 8.44 -2.07
N ILE A 116 14.27 8.30 -1.58
CA ILE A 116 14.01 8.09 -0.16
C ILE A 116 14.31 6.64 0.15
N GLU A 117 15.34 6.39 0.96
CA GLU A 117 15.66 5.04 1.40
C GLU A 117 14.48 4.45 2.18
N VAL A 118 13.80 3.48 1.57
CA VAL A 118 12.79 2.63 2.20
C VAL A 118 13.39 1.23 2.25
N GLY A 119 13.83 0.82 3.44
CA GLY A 119 14.60 -0.41 3.63
C GLY A 119 13.72 -1.64 3.80
N ASP A 120 14.30 -2.80 3.49
CA ASP A 120 13.67 -4.12 3.71
C ASP A 120 13.90 -4.67 5.14
N VAL A 121 14.47 -3.85 6.03
CA VAL A 121 14.74 -4.21 7.42
C VAL A 121 13.93 -3.30 8.34
N TYR A 122 13.30 -3.89 9.36
CA TYR A 122 12.56 -3.14 10.36
C TYR A 122 13.50 -2.14 11.07
N PRO A 123 13.25 -0.84 10.95
CA PRO A 123 14.02 0.18 11.67
C PRO A 123 13.78 0.09 13.17
N VAL A 124 14.77 0.51 13.97
CA VAL A 124 14.64 0.62 15.44
C VAL A 124 13.41 1.44 15.79
N TYR A 125 12.58 0.98 16.74
CA TYR A 125 11.28 1.59 17.08
C TYR A 125 11.35 3.08 17.39
N SER A 126 12.38 3.54 18.11
CA SER A 126 12.55 4.95 18.48
C SER A 126 12.93 5.87 17.32
N ASN A 127 13.23 5.33 16.14
CA ASN A 127 13.57 6.13 14.98
C ASN A 127 12.30 6.71 14.32
N THR A 128 12.08 8.01 14.47
CA THR A 128 10.91 8.72 13.94
C THR A 128 11.17 9.41 12.58
N SER A 129 12.33 9.14 11.94
CA SER A 129 12.61 9.66 10.60
C SER A 129 11.62 9.14 9.55
N ILE A 130 11.39 9.94 8.50
CA ILE A 130 10.50 9.56 7.40
C ILE A 130 10.90 8.25 6.72
N HIS A 131 12.20 8.01 6.56
CA HIS A 131 12.77 6.76 6.04
C HIS A 131 12.34 5.56 6.90
N ALA A 132 12.51 5.69 8.22
CA ALA A 132 12.14 4.64 9.15
C ALA A 132 10.62 4.38 9.13
N MET A 133 9.81 5.43 9.07
CA MET A 133 8.35 5.33 9.04
C MET A 133 7.85 4.66 7.75
N LEU A 134 8.32 5.12 6.58
CA LEU A 134 7.96 4.53 5.29
C LEU A 134 8.40 3.07 5.20
N SER A 135 9.56 2.72 5.78
CA SER A 135 10.04 1.33 5.84
C SER A 135 9.11 0.44 6.67
N ARG A 136 8.65 0.89 7.85
CA ARG A 136 7.67 0.14 8.66
C ARG A 136 6.35 -0.07 7.90
N ILE A 137 5.82 0.99 7.28
CA ILE A 137 4.59 0.94 6.49
C ILE A 137 4.75 -0.04 5.31
N GLN A 138 5.86 0.02 4.59
CA GLN A 138 6.14 -0.87 3.47
C GLN A 138 6.19 -2.33 3.92
N LEU A 139 6.95 -2.64 4.97
CA LEU A 139 7.09 -4.01 5.47
C LEU A 139 5.75 -4.57 5.95
N ILE A 140 5.02 -3.81 6.77
CA ILE A 140 3.73 -4.25 7.31
C ILE A 140 2.68 -4.40 6.22
N SER A 141 2.62 -3.47 5.25
CA SER A 141 1.69 -3.58 4.13
C SER A 141 2.05 -4.73 3.19
N ASN A 142 3.33 -5.00 2.96
CA ASN A 142 3.76 -6.16 2.17
C ASN A 142 3.40 -7.47 2.84
N GLU A 143 3.61 -7.60 4.16
CA GLU A 143 3.22 -8.80 4.90
C GLU A 143 1.69 -8.98 4.98
N THR A 144 0.96 -7.90 5.31
CA THR A 144 -0.49 -7.95 5.57
C THR A 144 -1.29 -8.07 4.27
N LEU A 145 -0.90 -7.38 3.20
CA LEU A 145 -1.65 -7.36 1.94
C LEU A 145 -1.27 -8.50 0.99
N ARG A 146 -0.09 -9.12 1.14
CA ARG A 146 0.23 -10.35 0.38
C ARG A 146 -0.44 -11.59 0.99
N ASN A 147 -0.56 -11.64 2.31
CA ASN A 147 -1.21 -12.76 3.01
C ASN A 147 -2.72 -12.51 3.09
N PHE A 148 -3.42 -12.86 2.01
CA PHE A 148 -4.88 -12.75 1.85
C PHE A 148 -5.69 -13.73 2.71
N GLU A 149 -5.10 -14.29 3.76
CA GLU A 149 -5.76 -15.26 4.65
C GLU A 149 -6.88 -14.63 5.48
N GLY A 150 -6.97 -13.30 5.51
CA GLY A 150 -8.00 -12.57 6.24
C GLY A 150 -7.86 -12.66 7.76
N LYS A 151 -6.72 -13.16 8.25
CA LYS A 151 -6.47 -13.44 9.68
C LYS A 151 -5.13 -12.88 10.11
N LEU A 152 -5.10 -12.27 11.29
CA LEU A 152 -3.90 -11.71 11.89
C LEU A 152 -3.90 -12.00 13.40
N SER A 153 -2.93 -12.80 13.86
CA SER A 153 -2.84 -13.14 15.28
C SER A 153 -2.70 -11.89 16.15
N GLY A 154 -3.23 -11.94 17.37
CA GLY A 154 -3.12 -10.81 18.32
C GLY A 154 -1.68 -10.34 18.54
N TYR A 155 -0.71 -11.26 18.60
CA TYR A 155 0.71 -10.91 18.70
C TYR A 155 1.21 -10.09 17.50
N LYS A 156 0.92 -10.53 16.27
CA LYS A 156 1.31 -9.80 15.05
C LYS A 156 0.58 -8.46 14.96
N PHE A 157 -0.70 -8.45 15.29
CA PHE A 157 -1.51 -7.23 15.32
C PHE A 157 -0.91 -6.20 16.28
N ASN A 158 -0.67 -6.54 17.54
CA ASN A 158 -0.12 -5.61 18.54
C ASN A 158 1.26 -5.10 18.11
N LYS A 159 2.15 -5.99 17.66
CA LYS A 159 3.46 -5.60 17.15
C LYS A 159 3.36 -4.58 16.01
N ASN A 160 2.50 -4.84 15.03
CA ASN A 160 2.32 -3.97 13.86
C ASN A 160 1.62 -2.66 14.24
N TRP A 161 0.66 -2.74 15.17
CA TRP A 161 -0.07 -1.60 15.69
C TRP A 161 0.89 -0.66 16.43
N ASP A 162 1.77 -1.17 17.28
CA ASP A 162 2.76 -0.36 18.00
C ASP A 162 3.80 0.24 17.04
N CYS A 163 4.24 -0.51 16.03
CA CYS A 163 5.14 -0.02 14.97
C CYS A 163 4.60 1.22 14.24
N ILE A 164 3.29 1.26 13.99
CA ILE A 164 2.64 2.29 13.18
C ILE A 164 2.02 3.38 14.08
N GLY A 165 1.31 2.99 15.13
CA GLY A 165 0.54 3.88 16.00
C GLY A 165 1.40 4.75 16.93
N GLN A 166 2.68 4.43 17.14
CA GLN A 166 3.62 5.30 17.86
C GLN A 166 4.32 6.32 16.95
N THR A 167 3.96 6.39 15.67
CA THR A 167 4.47 7.45 14.81
C THR A 167 3.63 8.70 14.98
N ASP A 168 4.25 9.81 15.42
CA ASP A 168 3.63 11.15 15.48
C ASP A 168 3.02 11.60 14.14
N PHE A 169 3.33 10.86 13.07
CA PHE A 169 2.87 10.98 11.70
C PHE A 169 1.38 10.72 11.49
N LEU A 170 0.71 9.92 12.35
CA LEU A 170 -0.72 9.60 12.19
C LEU A 170 -1.64 10.47 13.07
N CYS A 171 -1.08 11.41 13.85
CA CYS A 171 -1.79 12.31 14.75
C CYS A 171 -1.90 13.73 14.17
#